data_AF-A0A0F3M6J9-F1
#
_entry.id   AF-A0A0F3M6J9-F1
#
_cell.length_a   1.000
_cell.length_b   1.000
_cell.length_c   1.000
_cell.angle_alpha   90.00
_cell.angle_beta   90.00
_cell.angle_gamma   90.00
#
_symmetry.space_group_name_H-M   'P 1'
#
loop_
_entity.id
_entity.type
_entity.pdbx_description
1 polymer ?
#
loop_
_entity_poly.entity_id
_entity_poly.type
_entity_poly.pdbx_seq_one_letter_code
_entity_poly.pdbx_strand_id
1 'polypeptide(L)' 'MLRDEFIEKIKQISKENLVFIDESRIEDNACREYGWSIKGTRCYGNKAYQQ' A
#
# COMPACT_ATOMS: atom_id res chain seq x y z
N MET A 1 -17.72 20.36 -9.46
CA MET A 1 -18.56 19.28 -8.92
C MET A 1 -18.27 19.16 -7.44
N LEU A 2 -19.28 19.31 -6.60
CA LEU A 2 -19.15 19.05 -5.16
C LEU A 2 -19.03 17.54 -4.92
N ARG A 3 -18.40 17.16 -3.81
CA ARG A 3 -18.24 15.74 -3.42
C ARG A 3 -19.57 15.00 -3.41
N ASP A 4 -20.63 15.67 -2.98
CA ASP A 4 -21.98 15.10 -2.88
C ASP A 4 -22.56 14.76 -4.26
N GLU A 5 -22.39 15.64 -5.24
CA GLU A 5 -22.83 15.39 -6.63
C GLU A 5 -22.10 14.20 -7.26
N PHE A 6 -20.83 14.00 -6.91
CA PHE A 6 -20.02 12.89 -7.40
C PHE A 6 -20.46 11.56 -6.79
N ILE A 7 -20.75 11.55 -5.49
CA ILE A 7 -21.25 10.36 -4.79
C ILE A 7 -22.60 9.92 -5.37
N GLU A 8 -23.53 10.85 -5.62
CA GLU A 8 -24.82 10.52 -6.23
C GLU A 8 -24.69 9.93 -7.63
N LYS A 9 -23.72 10.40 -8.44
CA LYS A 9 -23.42 9.80 -9.75
C LYS A 9 -22.84 8.39 -9.64
N ILE A 10 -21.93 8.14 -8.70
CA ILE A 10 -21.35 6.80 -8.51
C ILE A 10 -22.40 5.79 -8.04
N LYS A 11 -23.34 6.19 -7.17
CA LYS A 11 -24.43 5.32 -6.69
C LYS A 11 -25.33 4.77 -7.81
N GLN A 12 -25.39 5.45 -8.96
CA GLN A 12 -26.19 5.01 -10.12
C GLN A 12 -25.50 3.90 -10.91
N ILE A 13 -24.20 3.68 -10.71
CA ILE A 13 -23.43 2.64 -11.40
C ILE A 13 -23.55 1.35 -10.58
N SER A 14 -23.93 0.25 -11.26
CA SER A 14 -24.00 -1.04 -10.57
C SER A 14 -22.63 -1.49 -10.09
N LYS A 15 -22.57 -2.13 -8.92
CA LYS A 15 -21.32 -2.44 -8.24
C LYS A 15 -20.42 -3.36 -9.06
N GLU A 16 -21.02 -4.31 -9.79
CA GLU A 16 -20.34 -5.21 -10.73
C GLU A 16 -19.65 -4.50 -11.90
N ASN A 17 -20.03 -3.26 -12.19
CA ASN A 17 -19.45 -2.44 -13.26
C ASN A 17 -18.44 -1.41 -12.72
N LEU A 18 -18.18 -1.39 -11.41
CA LEU A 18 -17.22 -0.49 -10.79
C LEU A 18 -15.83 -1.12 -10.77
N VAL A 19 -14.86 -0.44 -11.40
CA VAL A 19 -13.44 -0.77 -11.33
C VAL A 19 -12.73 0.32 -10.55
N PHE A 20 -12.04 -0.05 -9.49
CA PHE A 20 -11.26 0.87 -8.66
C PHE A 20 -9.78 0.70 -9.00
N ILE A 21 -9.10 1.83 -9.23
CA ILE A 21 -7.67 1.89 -9.50
C ILE A 21 -7.09 2.85 -8.47
N ASP A 22 -6.06 2.40 -7.77
CA ASP A 22 -5.30 3.22 -6.83
C ASP A 22 -3.81 2.87 -6.93
N GLU A 23 -2.97 3.85 -6.64
CA GLU A 23 -1.53 3.66 -6.56
C GLU A 23 -1.12 3.44 -5.10
N SER A 24 -0.95 2.18 -4.72
CA SER A 24 -0.26 1.87 -3.47
C SER A 24 1.25 2.01 -3.71
N ARG A 25 1.89 3.01 -3.09
CA ARG A 25 3.36 3.01 -3.03
C ARG A 25 3.82 1.76 -2.31
N ILE A 26 4.63 0.94 -2.98
CA ILE A 26 5.43 -0.08 -2.31
C ILE A 26 6.68 0.65 -1.81
N GLU A 27 6.90 0.66 -0.50
CA GLU A 27 8.16 1.17 0.03
C GLU A 27 9.30 0.31 -0.51
N ASP A 28 10.30 0.93 -1.12
CA ASP A 28 11.54 0.27 -1.57
C ASP A 28 12.28 -0.38 -0.36
N ASN A 29 11.98 0.10 0.85
CA ASN A 29 12.45 -0.40 2.13
C ASN A 29 11.51 -1.41 2.81
N ALA A 30 10.48 -1.93 2.10
CA ALA A 30 9.74 -3.10 2.54
C ALA A 30 10.62 -4.35 2.39
N CYS A 31 11.70 -4.38 3.18
CA CYS A 31 12.61 -5.50 3.29
C CYS A 31 11.79 -6.68 3.80
N ARG A 32 11.55 -7.67 2.94
CA ARG A 32 11.07 -8.97 3.41
C ARG A 32 12.15 -9.48 4.35
N GLU A 33 11.82 -9.66 5.63
CA GLU A 33 12.73 -10.15 6.68
C GLU A 33 13.14 -11.61 6.47
N TYR A 34 13.52 -12.01 5.26
CA TYR A 34 14.21 -13.27 5.02
C TYR A 34 15.70 -13.08 5.33
N GLY A 35 15.99 -13.01 6.62
CA GLY A 35 17.34 -13.06 7.17
C GLY A 35 17.56 -14.38 7.92
N TRP A 36 18.79 -14.89 7.84
CA TRP A 36 19.29 -15.90 8.78
C TRP A 36 20.25 -15.20 9.75
N SER A 37 20.03 -15.33 11.05
CA SER A 37 20.98 -14.89 12.08
C SER A 37 21.32 -16.02 13.04
N ILE A 38 22.48 -15.89 13.69
CA ILE A 38 22.87 -16.77 14.79
C ILE A 38 21.89 -16.54 15.95
N LYS A 39 21.51 -17.61 16.65
CA LYS A 39 20.58 -17.53 17.79
C LYS A 39 21.09 -16.50 18.81
N GLY A 40 20.30 -15.46 19.06
CA GLY A 40 20.65 -14.36 19.97
C GLY A 40 21.23 -13.12 19.30
N THR A 41 21.42 -13.10 17.97
CA THR A 41 21.83 -11.90 17.22
C THR A 41 20.67 -11.32 16.41
N ARG A 42 20.62 -9.99 16.37
CA ARG A 42 19.57 -9.19 15.73
C ARG A 42 19.49 -9.50 14.23
N CYS A 43 18.31 -9.91 13.75
CA CYS A 43 18.09 -10.38 12.38
C CYS A 43 17.23 -9.39 11.56
N TYR A 44 17.77 -8.21 11.26
CA TYR A 44 17.17 -7.34 10.25
C TYR A 44 18.22 -6.46 9.58
N GLY A 45 17.99 -6.11 8.32
CA GLY A 45 18.82 -5.14 7.62
C GLY A 45 18.69 -3.77 8.28
N ASN A 46 19.82 -3.15 8.64
CA ASN A 46 19.80 -1.74 9.04
C ASN A 46 19.32 -0.92 7.85
N LYS A 47 18.24 -0.14 8.00
CA LYS A 47 17.81 0.84 6.99
C LYS A 47 18.97 1.82 6.76
N ALA A 48 19.70 1.63 5.66
CA ALA A 48 20.66 2.60 5.20
C ALA A 48 19.90 3.64 4.37
N TYR A 49 19.63 4.78 5.02
CA TYR A 49 19.15 6.02 4.43
C TYR A 49 17.64 6.18 4.16
N GLN A 50 17.10 7.23 4.79
CA GLN A 50 15.91 7.98 4.40
C GLN A 50 16.38 9.18 3.56
N GLN A 51 15.76 9.41 2.40
CA GLN A 51 15.65 10.74 1.80
C GLN A 51 14.17 11.08 1.69
#